data_AF-A0A3L7STQ8-F1
#
_entry.id   AF-A0A3L7STQ8-F1
#
_cell.length_a   1.000
_cell.length_b   1.000
_cell.length_c   1.000
_cell.angle_alpha   90.00
_cell.angle_beta   90.00
_cell.angle_gamma   90.00
#
_symmetry.space_group_name_H-M   'P 1'
#
loop_
_entity.id
_entity.type
_entity.pdbx_description
1 polymer ?
#
loop_
_entity_poly.entity_id
_entity_poly.type
_entity_poly.pdbx_seq_one_letter_code
_entity_poly.pdbx_strand_id
1 'polypeptide(L)' 'MRIKTGKGLALITALVAGLISPFGARAQRGGFDNDSREAQKHGWLFSYQDGLDQARKLRKPMMLVFRCVP' A
#
# COMPACT_ATOMS: atom_id res chain seq x y z
N MET A 1 -55.25 5.67 -20.80
CA MET A 1 -54.62 5.13 -19.58
C MET A 1 -53.14 5.51 -19.60
N ARG A 2 -52.69 6.48 -18.79
CA ARG A 2 -51.33 7.08 -18.86
C ARG A 2 -50.40 6.35 -17.89
N ILE A 3 -49.47 5.55 -18.41
CA ILE A 3 -48.57 4.73 -17.60
C ILE A 3 -47.47 5.64 -17.02
N LYS A 4 -47.50 5.85 -15.69
CA LYS A 4 -46.50 6.61 -14.93
C LYS A 4 -45.21 5.77 -14.79
N THR A 5 -44.33 5.79 -15.80
CA THR A 5 -43.03 5.06 -15.78
C THR A 5 -41.84 5.89 -15.29
N GLY A 6 -42.06 7.07 -14.70
CA GLY A 6 -40.96 7.99 -14.34
C GLY A 6 -40.23 7.71 -13.01
N LYS A 7 -40.79 6.89 -12.11
CA LYS A 7 -40.23 6.71 -10.76
C LYS A 7 -39.18 5.60 -10.66
N GLY A 8 -39.28 4.56 -11.50
CA GLY A 8 -38.36 3.42 -11.47
C GLY A 8 -36.96 3.77 -11.96
N LEU A 9 -36.87 4.64 -12.98
CA LEU A 9 -35.59 5.02 -13.59
C LEU A 9 -34.70 5.83 -12.61
N ALA A 10 -35.30 6.75 -11.86
CA ALA A 10 -34.61 7.59 -10.87
C ALA A 10 -34.01 6.76 -9.72
N LEU A 11 -34.68 5.67 -9.34
CA LEU A 11 -34.27 4.79 -8.25
C LEU A 11 -33.05 3.94 -8.63
N ILE A 12 -32.99 3.50 -9.89
CA ILE A 12 -31.85 2.75 -10.43
C ILE A 12 -30.61 3.66 -10.52
N THR A 13 -30.76 4.90 -11.01
CA THR A 13 -29.64 5.86 -11.08
C THR A 13 -29.07 6.24 -9.72
N ALA A 14 -29.90 6.36 -8.69
CA ALA A 14 -29.45 6.65 -7.32
C ALA A 14 -28.69 5.47 -6.70
N LEU A 15 -29.10 4.24 -6.99
CA LEU A 15 -28.42 3.03 -6.51
C LEU A 15 -27.02 2.88 -7.14
N VAL A 16 -26.89 3.17 -8.43
CA VAL A 16 -25.59 3.11 -9.14
C VAL A 16 -24.65 4.23 -8.67
N ALA A 17 -25.15 5.44 -8.41
CA ALA A 17 -24.32 6.53 -7.89
C ALA A 17 -23.76 6.25 -6.48
N GLY A 18 -24.49 5.51 -5.64
CA GLY A 18 -24.00 5.09 -4.32
C GLY A 18 -22.91 4.00 -4.35
N LEU A 19 -22.89 3.17 -5.39
CA LEU A 19 -21.88 2.12 -5.61
C LEU A 19 -20.54 2.68 -6.10
N ILE A 20 -20.54 3.86 -6.71
CA ILE A 20 -19.32 4.56 -7.14
C ILE A 20 -18.90 5.55 -6.04
N SER A 21 -18.90 5.08 -4.79
CA SER A 21 -18.16 5.80 -3.75
C SER A 21 -16.70 5.80 -4.18
N PRO A 22 -16.03 6.97 -4.30
CA PRO A 22 -14.61 6.99 -4.56
C PRO A 22 -14.00 6.36 -3.32
N PHE A 23 -13.49 5.14 -3.50
CA PHE A 23 -12.57 4.50 -2.58
C PHE A 23 -11.61 5.59 -2.12
N GLY A 24 -11.75 6.02 -0.86
CA GLY A 24 -10.85 6.98 -0.28
C GLY A 24 -9.45 6.46 -0.56
N ALA A 25 -8.67 7.22 -1.34
CA ALA A 25 -7.30 6.91 -1.64
C ALA A 25 -6.52 6.97 -0.32
N ARG A 26 -6.66 5.92 0.49
CA ARG A 26 -5.74 5.61 1.55
C ARG A 26 -4.45 5.32 0.80
N ALA A 27 -3.49 6.24 0.88
CA ALA A 27 -2.11 5.90 0.60
C ALA A 27 -1.85 4.54 1.23
N GLN A 28 -1.37 3.57 0.44
CA GLN A 28 -1.03 2.26 0.94
C GLN A 28 -0.03 2.48 2.06
N ARG A 29 -0.49 2.49 3.31
CA ARG A 29 0.38 2.59 4.47
C ARG A 29 1.12 1.27 4.50
N GLY A 30 2.26 1.22 3.81
CA GLY A 30 3.11 0.06 3.74
C GLY A 30 3.45 -0.34 5.16
N GLY A 31 3.09 -1.56 5.55
CA GLY A 31 3.41 -2.04 6.88
C GLY A 31 4.93 -2.13 7.00
N PHE A 32 5.53 -1.20 7.76
CA PHE A 32 6.97 -1.19 8.07
C PHE A 32 7.48 -2.56 8.55
N ASP A 33 6.62 -3.30 9.28
CA ASP A 33 6.91 -4.66 9.74
C ASP A 33 6.96 -5.69 8.61
N ASN A 34 6.16 -5.52 7.57
CA ASN A 34 6.16 -6.41 6.41
C ASN A 34 7.40 -6.16 5.54
N ASP A 35 7.82 -4.90 5.41
CA ASP A 35 9.04 -4.51 4.67
C ASP A 35 10.31 -5.04 5.36
N SER A 36 10.35 -5.00 6.69
CA SER A 36 11.41 -5.61 7.51
C SER A 36 11.59 -7.10 7.19
N ARG A 37 10.49 -7.84 7.13
CA ARG A 37 10.49 -9.28 6.89
C ARG A 37 10.87 -9.63 5.46
N GLU A 38 10.38 -8.87 4.48
CA GLU A 38 10.75 -9.07 3.07
C GLU A 38 12.21 -8.70 2.81
N ALA A 39 12.73 -7.62 3.43
CA ALA A 39 14.14 -7.27 3.35
C ALA A 39 15.04 -8.44 3.79
N GLN A 40 14.73 -9.04 4.94
CA GLN A 40 15.49 -10.18 5.46
C GLN A 40 15.47 -11.41 4.53
N LYS A 41 14.34 -11.72 3.88
CA LYS A 41 14.25 -12.83 2.90
C LYS A 41 15.22 -12.66 1.74
N HIS A 42 15.48 -11.41 1.35
CA HIS A 42 16.40 -11.09 0.26
C HIS A 42 17.83 -10.80 0.75
N GLY A 43 18.14 -11.08 2.01
CA GLY A 43 19.47 -10.86 2.61
C GLY A 43 19.77 -9.40 2.91
N TRP A 44 18.78 -8.53 2.86
CA TRP A 44 18.90 -7.12 3.24
C TRP A 44 18.65 -6.96 4.73
N LEU A 45 19.50 -6.17 5.38
CA LEU A 45 19.32 -5.76 6.77
C LEU A 45 18.54 -4.45 6.80
N PHE A 46 17.56 -4.37 7.69
CA PHE A 46 16.70 -3.18 7.84
C PHE A 46 17.32 -2.13 8.77
N SER A 47 18.11 -2.57 9.75
CA SER A 47 18.84 -1.70 10.68
C SER A 47 20.19 -1.30 10.11
N TYR A 48 20.46 0.00 10.12
CA TYR A 48 21.76 0.56 9.75
C TYR A 48 22.90 0.01 10.61
N GLN A 49 22.66 -0.11 11.93
CA GLN A 49 23.70 -0.54 12.87
C GLN A 49 24.05 -2.01 12.68
N ASP A 50 23.04 -2.87 12.45
CA ASP A 50 23.27 -4.28 12.18
C ASP A 50 24.04 -4.48 10.86
N GLY A 51 23.70 -3.69 9.85
CA GLY A 51 24.44 -3.64 8.59
C GLY A 51 25.90 -3.25 8.80
N LEU A 52 26.16 -2.22 9.61
CA LEU A 52 27.52 -1.74 9.89
C LEU A 52 28.35 -2.80 10.59
N ASP A 53 27.78 -3.46 11.60
CA ASP A 53 28.47 -4.48 12.36
C ASP A 53 28.75 -5.71 11.49
N GLN A 54 27.82 -6.10 10.62
CA GLN A 54 28.04 -7.20 9.69
C GLN A 54 29.11 -6.85 8.63
N ALA A 55 29.07 -5.65 8.06
CA ALA A 55 30.06 -5.17 7.10
C ALA A 55 31.48 -5.16 7.68
N ARG A 56 31.63 -4.68 8.92
CA ARG A 56 32.89 -4.68 9.67
C ARG A 56 33.40 -6.11 9.93
N LYS A 57 32.53 -7.01 10.39
CA LYS A 57 32.87 -8.41 10.65
C LYS A 57 33.34 -9.14 9.40
N LEU A 58 32.64 -8.94 8.29
CA LEU A 58 32.91 -9.61 7.01
C LEU A 58 34.00 -8.92 6.18
N ARG A 59 34.46 -7.73 6.59
CA ARG A 59 35.36 -6.86 5.80
C ARG A 59 34.85 -6.63 4.38
N LYS A 60 33.54 -6.41 4.24
CA LYS A 60 32.88 -6.11 2.97
C LYS A 60 32.27 -4.70 3.00
N PRO A 61 32.23 -3.99 1.86
CA PRO A 61 31.52 -2.73 1.78
C PRO A 61 30.01 -2.96 2.00
N MET A 62 29.34 -1.97 2.59
CA MET A 62 27.89 -1.98 2.76
C MET A 62 27.21 -1.16 1.66
N MET A 63 26.12 -1.69 1.11
CA MET A 63 25.20 -0.94 0.25
C MET A 63 24.02 -0.41 1.07
N LEU A 64 23.78 0.91 0.99
CA LEU A 64 22.66 1.56 1.65
C LEU A 64 21.60 1.95 0.60
N VAL A 65 20.35 1.63 0.89
CA VAL A 65 19.21 1.92 0.00
C VAL A 65 18.16 2.71 0.78
N PHE A 66 17.99 3.98 0.44
CA PHE A 66 16.92 4.80 0.99
C PHE A 66 15.64 4.57 0.19
N ARG A 67 14.54 4.25 0.89
CA ARG A 67 13.23 4.03 0.28
C ARG A 67 12.24 5.03 0.87
N CYS A 68 11.46 5.68 0.03
CA CYS A 68 10.31 6.44 0.47
C CYS A 68 9.14 5.47 0.65
N VAL A 69 8.76 5.21 1.90
CA VAL A 69 7.59 4.39 2.24
C VAL A 69 6.38 5.34 2.39
N PRO A 70 5.28 5.14 1.65
CA PRO A 70 4.08 5.97 1.70
C PRO A 70 3.24 5.81 2.98
#